data_AF-A0A9D0KY32-F1
#
_entry.id   AF-A0A9D0KY32-F1
#
_cell.length_a   1.000
_cell.length_b   1.000
_cell.length_c   1.000
_cell.angle_alpha   90.00
_cell.angle_beta   90.00
_cell.angle_gamma   90.00
#
_symmetry.space_group_name_H-M   'P 1'
#
loop_
_entity.id
_entity.type
_entity.pdbx_description
1 polymer ?
#
loop_
_entity_poly.entity_id
_entity_poly.type
_entity_poly.pdbx_seq_one_letter_code
_entity_poly.pdbx_strand_id
1 'polypeptide(L)'
;MAKIGVILMNMGGPDSLEAVRPFLYNLFSDHEIIRIPRLIQKPVAWLIAKTRAEKTKEYYIKMGGKSPQKEQTFQQAQELQKILGDDFVVAVGM
;
A
#
# COMPACT_ATOMS: atom_id res chain seq x y z
N MET A 1 21.00 -23.66 10.68
CA MET A 1 20.15 -23.83 9.48
C MET A 1 19.92 -22.48 8.85
N ALA A 2 19.69 -22.41 7.53
CA ALA A 2 19.31 -21.14 6.89
C ALA A 2 17.90 -20.78 7.35
N LYS A 3 17.70 -19.55 7.85
CA LYS A 3 16.37 -19.06 8.26
C LYS A 3 15.49 -18.84 7.02
N ILE A 4 14.21 -19.16 7.13
CA ILE A 4 13.23 -18.95 6.05
C ILE A 4 12.62 -17.55 6.18
N GLY A 5 12.64 -16.77 5.10
CA GLY A 5 11.97 -15.47 5.05
C GLY A 5 10.49 -15.60 4.65
N VAL A 6 9.60 -14.92 5.37
CA VAL A 6 8.16 -14.80 5.04
C VAL A 6 7.83 -13.33 4.87
N ILE A 7 7.40 -12.93 3.68
CA ILE A 7 7.05 -11.53 3.38
C ILE A 7 5.54 -11.41 3.20
N LEU A 8 4.89 -10.66 4.08
CA LEU A 8 3.48 -10.29 3.94
C LEU A 8 3.40 -9.14 2.94
N MET A 9 2.92 -9.43 1.74
CA MET A 9 2.79 -8.42 0.69
C MET A 9 1.36 -7.91 0.58
N ASN A 10 1.22 -6.60 0.44
CA ASN A 10 -0.03 -5.97 0.05
C ASN A 10 0.25 -4.75 -0.84
N MET A 11 -0.78 -4.24 -1.49
CA MET A 11 -0.74 -2.99 -2.24
C MET A 11 -0.50 -1.76 -1.34
N GLY A 12 -0.77 -1.92 -0.03
CA GLY A 12 -0.70 -0.84 0.94
C GLY A 12 -1.89 0.14 0.83
N GLY A 13 -1.82 1.19 1.63
CA GLY A 13 -2.80 2.26 1.66
C GLY A 13 -2.23 3.51 2.30
N PRO A 14 -2.87 4.67 2.09
CA PRO A 14 -2.38 5.93 2.62
C PRO A 14 -2.49 5.94 4.15
N ASP A 15 -1.40 6.29 4.83
CA ASP A 15 -1.32 6.41 6.29
C ASP A 15 -1.70 7.81 6.80
N SER A 16 -2.01 8.73 5.90
CA SER A 16 -2.62 10.02 6.18
C SER A 16 -3.43 10.55 4.99
N LEU A 17 -4.19 11.63 5.18
CA LEU A 17 -4.93 12.29 4.11
C LEU A 17 -4.00 12.90 3.03
N GLU A 18 -2.81 13.36 3.43
CA GLU A 18 -1.78 13.90 2.55
C GLU A 18 -1.18 12.81 1.67
N ALA A 19 -1.09 11.58 2.19
CA ALA A 19 -0.59 10.41 1.47
C ALA A 19 -1.55 9.88 0.39
N VAL A 20 -2.83 10.31 0.38
CA VAL A 20 -3.84 9.84 -0.59
C VAL A 20 -3.42 10.12 -2.03
N ARG A 21 -2.94 11.33 -2.33
CA ARG A 21 -2.54 11.69 -3.71
C ARG A 21 -1.28 10.93 -4.15
N PRO A 22 -0.19 10.87 -3.36
CA PRO A 22 0.96 10.00 -3.66
C PRO A 22 0.57 8.54 -3.88
N PHE A 23 -0.31 7.99 -3.03
CA PHE A 23 -0.80 6.61 -3.17
C PHE A 23 -1.51 6.39 -4.52
N LEU A 24 -2.46 7.26 -4.88
CA LEU A 24 -3.15 7.17 -6.18
C LEU A 24 -2.17 7.33 -7.35
N TYR A 25 -1.20 8.22 -7.25
CA TYR A 25 -0.20 8.40 -8.30
C TYR A 25 0.61 7.12 -8.53
N ASN A 26 1.08 6.47 -7.46
CA ASN A 26 1.81 5.20 -7.55
C ASN A 26 0.93 4.11 -8.17
N LEU A 27 -0.32 3.99 -7.73
CA LEU A 27 -1.29 3.02 -8.25
C LEU A 27 -1.52 3.14 -9.77
N PHE A 28 -1.75 4.37 -10.27
CA PHE A 28 -2.01 4.59 -11.69
C PHE A 28 -0.73 4.64 -12.55
N SER A 29 0.43 4.87 -11.93
CA SER A 29 1.72 4.84 -12.61
C SER A 29 2.25 3.43 -12.85
N ASP A 30 1.71 2.44 -12.13
CA ASP A 30 2.08 1.04 -12.27
C ASP A 30 1.37 0.41 -13.48
N HIS A 31 2.17 -0.05 -14.45
CA HIS A 31 1.69 -0.66 -15.69
C HIS A 31 1.15 -2.08 -15.49
N GLU A 32 1.64 -2.78 -14.49
CA GLU A 32 1.18 -4.13 -14.16
C GLU A 32 -0.19 -4.08 -13.48
N ILE A 33 -0.50 -2.98 -12.78
CA ILE A 33 -1.83 -2.74 -12.20
C ILE A 33 -2.79 -2.13 -13.22
N ILE A 34 -2.42 -1.02 -13.86
CA ILE A 34 -3.26 -0.29 -14.82
C ILE A 34 -2.54 -0.16 -16.16
N ARG A 35 -3.08 -0.83 -17.19
CA ARG A 35 -2.50 -0.84 -18.54
C ARG A 35 -2.93 0.39 -19.34
N ILE A 36 -2.12 1.44 -19.27
CA ILE A 36 -2.16 2.64 -20.14
C ILE A 36 -0.93 2.61 -21.06
N PRO A 37 -0.97 3.11 -22.31
CA PRO A 37 0.23 3.18 -23.14
C PRO A 37 1.39 3.86 -22.39
N ARG A 38 2.54 3.17 -22.31
CA ARG A 38 3.65 3.52 -21.41
C ARG A 38 4.12 4.97 -21.55
N LEU A 39 4.11 5.51 -22.76
CA LEU A 39 4.53 6.89 -23.05
C LEU A 39 3.66 7.94 -22.34
N ILE A 40 2.36 7.67 -22.15
CA ILE A 40 1.41 8.61 -21.55
C ILE A 40 0.97 8.23 -20.14
N GLN A 41 1.41 7.07 -19.63
CA GLN A 41 0.92 6.54 -18.36
C GLN A 41 1.19 7.47 -17.18
N LYS A 42 2.42 7.97 -17.00
CA LYS A 42 2.76 8.87 -15.88
C LYS A 42 2.00 10.21 -15.93
N PRO A 43 1.91 10.91 -17.08
CA PRO A 43 1.05 12.09 -17.22
C PRO A 43 -0.41 11.82 -16.85
N VAL A 44 -0.98 10.71 -17.33
CA VAL A 44 -2.35 10.30 -17.02
C VAL A 44 -2.51 9.99 -15.53
N ALA A 45 -1.58 9.25 -14.94
CA ALA A 45 -1.56 8.94 -13.51
C ALA A 45 -1.53 10.21 -12.66
N TRP A 46 -0.70 11.20 -13.02
CA TRP A 46 -0.66 12.49 -12.32
C TRP A 46 -2.00 13.23 -12.41
N LEU A 47 -2.63 13.26 -13.59
CA LEU A 47 -3.92 13.92 -13.79
C LEU A 47 -5.03 13.24 -12.98
N ILE A 48 -5.09 11.90 -13.02
CA ILE A 48 -6.07 11.12 -12.26
C ILE A 48 -5.84 11.31 -10.76
N ALA A 49 -4.60 11.20 -10.28
CA ALA A 49 -4.29 11.38 -8.87
C ALA A 49 -4.64 12.79 -8.39
N LYS A 50 -4.38 13.84 -9.20
CA LYS A 50 -4.75 15.22 -8.87
C LYS A 50 -6.27 15.41 -8.81
N THR A 51 -7.02 14.85 -9.74
CA THR A 51 -8.48 15.04 -9.83
C THR A 51 -9.26 14.19 -8.83
N ARG A 52 -8.79 12.96 -8.54
CA ARG A 52 -9.50 12.03 -7.64
C ARG A 52 -9.14 12.19 -6.17
N ALA A 53 -8.00 12.81 -5.83
CA ALA A 53 -7.52 12.88 -4.45
C ALA A 53 -8.56 13.42 -3.46
N GLU A 54 -9.23 14.53 -3.77
CA GLU A 54 -10.20 15.13 -2.83
C GLU A 54 -11.38 14.22 -2.54
N LYS A 55 -11.99 13.64 -3.60
CA LYS A 55 -13.06 12.65 -3.44
C LYS A 55 -12.60 11.41 -2.67
N THR A 56 -11.36 10.95 -2.89
CA THR A 56 -10.80 9.80 -2.18
C THR A 56 -10.54 10.11 -0.70
N LYS A 57 -10.07 11.32 -0.36
CA LYS A 57 -9.86 11.76 1.02
C LYS A 57 -11.16 11.72 1.83
N GLU A 58 -12.30 12.09 1.24
CA GLU A 58 -13.59 12.02 1.93
C GLU A 58 -13.93 10.62 2.45
N TYR A 59 -13.54 9.56 1.73
CA TYR A 59 -13.72 8.19 2.21
C TYR A 59 -12.77 7.88 3.38
N TYR A 60 -11.50 8.27 3.29
CA TYR A 60 -10.54 8.06 4.38
C TYR A 60 -10.90 8.87 5.63
N ILE A 61 -11.46 10.07 5.49
CA ILE A 61 -11.98 10.87 6.62
C ILE A 61 -13.04 10.07 7.38
N LYS A 62 -13.97 9.44 6.68
CA LYS A 62 -15.01 8.58 7.30
C LYS A 62 -14.43 7.35 8.01
N MET A 63 -13.20 6.97 7.70
CA MET A 63 -12.46 5.86 8.31
C MET A 63 -11.50 6.30 9.42
N GLY A 64 -11.48 7.59 9.81
CA GLY A 64 -10.56 8.12 10.82
C GLY A 64 -9.26 8.70 10.26
N GLY A 65 -9.21 8.99 8.95
CA GLY A 65 -8.15 9.79 8.32
C GLY A 65 -7.02 9.00 7.66
N LYS A 66 -7.04 7.66 7.73
CA LYS A 66 -5.99 6.79 7.16
C LYS A 66 -6.49 5.37 6.89
N SER A 67 -5.70 4.59 6.14
CA SER A 67 -5.90 3.15 6.00
C SER A 67 -5.41 2.41 7.25
N PRO A 68 -6.21 1.51 7.86
CA PRO A 68 -5.76 0.68 8.98
C PRO A 68 -4.82 -0.46 8.54
N GLN A 69 -4.71 -0.69 7.22
CA GLN A 69 -4.06 -1.88 6.66
C GLN A 69 -2.61 -2.05 7.10
N LYS A 70 -1.82 -0.96 7.14
CA LYS A 70 -0.42 -1.01 7.57
C LYS A 70 -0.31 -1.53 9.00
N GLU A 71 -1.06 -0.95 9.92
CA GLU A 71 -1.06 -1.32 11.34
C GLU A 71 -1.52 -2.76 11.54
N GLN A 72 -2.59 -3.16 10.84
CA GLN A 72 -3.13 -4.52 10.89
C GLN A 72 -2.13 -5.54 10.34
N THR A 73 -1.46 -5.25 9.21
CA THR A 73 -0.46 -6.16 8.63
C THR A 73 0.79 -6.27 9.50
N PHE A 74 1.22 -5.20 10.17
CA PHE A 74 2.30 -5.30 11.16
C PHE A 74 1.90 -6.15 12.37
N GLN A 75 0.67 -6.02 12.87
CA GLN A 75 0.16 -6.88 13.94
C GLN A 75 0.12 -8.34 13.51
N GLN A 76 -0.37 -8.63 12.30
CA GLN A 76 -0.36 -9.97 11.72
C GLN A 76 1.05 -10.54 11.60
N ALA A 77 2.02 -9.74 11.13
CA ALA A 77 3.42 -10.15 11.02
C ALA A 77 4.02 -10.50 12.39
N GLN A 78 3.70 -9.71 13.42
CA GLN A 78 4.15 -9.98 14.79
C GLN A 78 3.56 -11.28 15.35
N GLU A 79 2.26 -11.50 15.21
CA GLU A 79 1.63 -12.75 15.67
C GLU A 79 2.15 -13.96 14.88
N LEU A 80 2.35 -13.81 13.57
CA LEU A 80 2.91 -14.87 12.74
C LEU A 80 4.36 -15.19 13.15
N GLN A 81 5.19 -14.20 13.44
CA GLN A 81 6.56 -14.40 13.91
C GLN A 81 6.60 -15.20 15.22
N LYS A 82 5.67 -14.93 16.16
CA LYS A 82 5.58 -15.67 17.43
C LYS A 82 5.23 -17.15 17.20
N ILE A 83 4.34 -17.43 16.26
CA ILE A 83 3.90 -18.80 15.94
C ILE A 83 5.01 -19.58 15.23
N LEU A 84 5.73 -18.93 14.31
CA LEU A 84 6.76 -19.58 13.50
C LEU A 84 8.11 -19.75 14.24
N GLY A 85 8.40 -18.88 15.21
CA GLY A 85 9.64 -18.95 15.98
C GLY A 85 10.90 -18.54 15.21
N ASP A 86 12.08 -18.87 15.75
CA ASP A 86 13.37 -18.30 15.35
C ASP A 86 13.92 -18.82 14.02
N ASP A 87 13.39 -19.92 13.50
CA ASP A 87 13.76 -20.47 12.19
C ASP A 87 13.20 -19.62 11.04
N PHE A 88 12.29 -18.70 11.34
CA PHE A 88 11.65 -17.81 10.36
C PHE A 88 11.95 -16.33 10.65
N VAL A 89 11.96 -15.53 9.58
CA VAL A 89 11.96 -14.07 9.64
C VAL A 89 10.74 -13.55 8.91
N VAL A 90 9.80 -12.97 9.65
CA VAL A 90 8.58 -12.40 9.10
C VAL A 90 8.76 -10.89 8.87
N ALA A 91 8.53 -10.45 7.64
CA ALA A 91 8.63 -9.05 7.24
C ALA A 91 7.37 -8.59 6.48
N VAL A 92 7.17 -7.29 6.39
CA VAL A 92 6.04 -6.67 5.66
C VAL A 92 6.57 -5.90 4.46
N GLY A 93 5.98 -6.14 3.29
CA GLY A 93 6.22 -5.38 2.07
C GLY A 93 4.96 -4.66 1.62
N MET A 94 4.99 -3.33 1.59
CA MET A 94 3.90 -2.45 1.15
C MET A 94 4.43 -1.32 0.29
#